data_AF-A0AAD8N1W4-F1
#
_entry.id   AF-A0AAD8N1W4-F1
#
_cell.length_a   1.000
_cell.length_b   1.000
_cell.length_c   1.000
_cell.angle_alpha   90.00
_cell.angle_beta   90.00
_cell.angle_gamma   90.00
#
_symmetry.space_group_name_H-M   'P 1'
#
loop_
_entity.id
_entity.type
_entity.pdbx_description
1 polymer ?
#
loop_
_entity_poly.entity_id
_entity_poly.type
_entity_poly.pdbx_seq_one_letter_code
_entity_poly.pdbx_strand_id
1 'polypeptide(L)'
;MGKESRDKYGLGSHREKRVNNSPMDHTSLAEPGVGVTQENLDTLESVQLIYHRGLKKDFLLYFKSDGRVYRVSEDDIGLKMKEELEYVLYLLKVKNQRTHQAAEVLRSRMMKARILSGLKSAGSYIPRFRDYNGKLVEMQRNSARLRTDLGIKVLEFNLESDKSFIIKLGNDMRKNNIYSLRAAIYQTGESDPELREIKKIMIAELERAERKLLQDYIRTVPDIEEIK
;
A
#
# COMPACT_ATOMS: atom_id res chain seq x y z
N MET A 1 55.49 13.46 29.17
CA MET A 1 54.78 14.49 29.97
C MET A 1 53.34 14.51 29.51
N GLY A 2 52.41 14.17 30.40
CA GLY A 2 50.98 14.10 30.09
C GLY A 2 50.22 15.38 30.45
N LYS A 3 48.96 15.42 30.02
CA LYS A 3 47.77 15.79 30.82
C LYS A 3 46.48 15.55 30.02
N GLU A 4 45.80 14.46 30.38
CA GLU A 4 44.37 14.33 30.70
C GLU A 4 43.28 15.10 29.92
N SER A 5 42.48 14.30 29.21
CA SER A 5 41.00 14.17 29.25
C SER A 5 40.09 15.39 29.45
N ARG A 6 39.15 15.55 28.50
CA ARG A 6 37.75 15.87 28.80
C ARG A 6 36.81 15.07 27.90
N ASP A 7 36.07 14.16 28.54
CA ASP A 7 34.81 13.62 28.05
C ASP A 7 33.85 14.74 27.66
N LYS A 8 33.20 14.62 26.50
CA LYS A 8 31.78 14.97 26.33
C LYS A 8 31.15 14.06 25.29
N TYR A 9 30.46 13.03 25.80
CA TYR A 9 29.22 12.56 25.20
C TYR A 9 28.36 13.78 24.82
N GLY A 10 28.11 13.95 23.53
CA GLY A 10 27.31 15.04 22.98
C GLY A 10 26.39 14.49 21.90
N LEU A 11 25.23 14.02 22.35
CA LEU A 11 23.92 13.95 21.69
C LEU A 11 23.90 14.02 20.15
N GLY A 12 23.32 12.97 19.58
CA GLY A 12 23.24 12.73 18.15
C GLY A 12 22.75 13.95 17.36
N SER A 13 23.55 14.33 16.37
CA SER A 13 23.03 15.04 15.21
C SER A 13 22.33 14.04 14.30
N HIS A 14 21.21 13.46 14.77
CA HIS A 14 20.15 13.14 13.85
C HIS A 14 19.67 14.49 13.30
N ARG A 15 20.31 14.94 12.21
CA ARG A 15 19.62 15.82 11.28
C ARG A 15 18.38 15.03 10.86
N GLU A 16 17.26 15.30 11.51
CA GLU A 16 15.95 14.99 10.97
C GLU A 16 16.00 15.48 9.52
N LYS A 17 16.03 14.55 8.58
CA LYS A 17 15.84 14.86 7.18
C LYS A 17 14.49 15.55 7.13
N ARG A 18 14.48 16.88 7.00
CA ARG A 18 13.26 17.63 6.70
C ARG A 18 12.66 16.96 5.47
N VAL A 19 11.53 16.29 5.67
CA VAL A 19 10.81 15.64 4.61
C VAL A 19 10.19 16.77 3.79
N ASN A 20 10.72 17.02 2.60
CA ASN A 20 10.19 18.01 1.67
C ASN A 20 8.84 17.51 1.14
N ASN A 21 7.79 17.62 1.95
CA ASN A 21 6.43 17.51 1.47
C ASN A 21 6.03 18.87 0.94
N SER A 22 5.58 18.94 -0.32
CA SER A 22 4.92 20.15 -0.81
C SER A 22 3.63 20.34 0.00
N PRO A 23 3.46 21.43 0.75
CA PRO A 23 2.23 21.69 1.51
C PRO A 23 1.00 21.90 0.59
N MET A 24 1.19 21.90 -0.73
CA MET A 24 0.18 22.19 -1.74
C MET A 24 -0.44 20.94 -2.38
N ASP A 25 0.05 19.74 -2.10
CA ASP A 25 -0.54 18.52 -2.66
C ASP A 25 -1.58 17.90 -1.71
N HIS A 26 -2.84 18.32 -1.88
CA HIS A 26 -3.98 17.82 -1.11
C HIS A 26 -4.33 16.34 -1.38
N THR A 27 -3.69 15.72 -2.37
CA THR A 27 -3.92 14.33 -2.74
C THR A 27 -2.79 13.41 -2.28
N SER A 28 -1.78 13.93 -1.55
CA SER A 28 -0.68 13.11 -1.02
C SER A 28 -1.12 12.31 0.21
N LEU A 29 -0.52 11.13 0.37
CA LEU A 29 -0.59 10.32 1.58
C LEU A 29 0.48 10.73 2.62
N ALA A 30 1.35 11.67 2.25
CA ALA A 30 2.35 12.24 3.14
C ALA A 30 1.78 13.45 3.90
N GLU A 31 2.11 13.55 5.17
CA GLU A 31 1.70 14.67 6.02
C GLU A 31 2.77 15.76 6.07
N PRO A 32 2.43 17.05 5.86
CA PRO A 32 3.40 18.14 5.93
C PRO A 32 4.21 18.11 7.24
N GLY A 33 5.55 18.14 7.12
CA GLY A 33 6.47 18.09 8.28
C GLY A 33 6.67 16.69 8.90
N VAL A 34 5.83 15.71 8.58
CA VAL A 34 5.92 14.33 9.10
C VAL A 34 6.45 13.35 8.05
N GLY A 35 5.98 13.46 6.81
CA GLY A 35 6.30 12.49 5.75
C GLY A 35 5.23 11.41 5.57
N VAL A 36 5.61 10.29 4.95
CA VAL A 36 4.72 9.13 4.74
C VAL A 36 4.79 8.23 5.97
N THR A 37 3.63 7.95 6.57
CA THR A 37 3.48 7.00 7.68
C THR A 37 2.79 5.73 7.21
N GLN A 38 3.02 4.60 7.89
CA GLN A 38 2.36 3.34 7.54
C GLN A 38 0.84 3.45 7.71
N GLU A 39 0.38 4.18 8.73
CA GLU A 39 -1.04 4.42 8.99
C GLU A 39 -1.72 5.11 7.81
N ASN A 40 -1.07 6.13 7.23
CA ASN A 40 -1.61 6.83 6.08
C ASN A 40 -1.63 5.96 4.83
N LEU A 41 -0.59 5.13 4.62
CA LEU A 41 -0.60 4.14 3.54
C LEU A 41 -1.71 3.12 3.74
N ASP A 42 -1.92 2.62 4.96
CA ASP A 42 -2.94 1.60 5.27
C ASP A 42 -4.38 2.11 5.06
N THR A 43 -4.59 3.43 5.03
CA THR A 43 -5.89 3.99 4.63
C THR A 43 -6.19 3.88 3.14
N LEU A 44 -5.19 3.63 2.28
CA LEU A 44 -5.38 3.51 0.84
C LEU A 44 -5.87 2.09 0.52
N GLU A 45 -7.17 1.97 0.28
CA GLU A 45 -7.82 0.71 -0.02
C GLU A 45 -7.52 0.25 -1.44
N SER A 46 -7.56 1.12 -2.44
CA SER A 46 -7.41 0.72 -3.84
C SER A 46 -6.80 1.84 -4.69
N VAL A 47 -6.00 1.45 -5.68
CA VAL A 47 -5.49 2.34 -6.74
C VAL A 47 -6.01 1.85 -8.08
N GLN A 48 -6.73 2.70 -8.80
CA GLN A 48 -7.31 2.34 -10.10
C GLN A 48 -7.06 3.43 -11.13
N LEU A 49 -6.69 3.04 -12.35
CA LEU A 49 -6.54 3.96 -13.46
C LEU A 49 -7.87 4.14 -14.17
N ILE A 50 -8.28 5.38 -14.41
CA ILE A 50 -9.48 5.72 -15.17
C ILE A 50 -9.15 6.69 -16.30
N TYR A 51 -10.05 6.78 -17.29
CA TYR A 51 -10.00 7.79 -18.32
C TYR A 51 -11.08 8.84 -18.08
N HIS A 52 -10.70 10.12 -18.05
CA HIS A 52 -11.64 11.22 -17.98
C HIS A 52 -11.95 11.73 -19.39
N ARG A 53 -13.18 11.53 -19.87
CA ARG A 53 -13.61 11.90 -21.22
C ARG A 53 -13.48 13.39 -21.52
N GLY A 54 -14.03 14.23 -20.64
CA GLY A 54 -14.03 15.68 -20.82
C GLY A 54 -12.62 16.27 -20.90
N LEU A 55 -11.69 15.80 -20.06
CA LEU A 55 -10.30 16.26 -20.02
C LEU A 55 -9.39 15.52 -21.00
N LYS A 56 -9.86 14.40 -21.57
CA LYS A 56 -9.10 13.47 -22.41
C LYS A 56 -7.77 13.02 -21.78
N LYS A 57 -7.79 12.77 -20.46
CA LYS A 57 -6.61 12.40 -19.67
C LYS A 57 -6.88 11.19 -18.78
N ASP A 58 -5.83 10.41 -18.54
CA ASP A 58 -5.86 9.34 -17.55
C ASP A 58 -5.60 9.90 -16.15
N PHE A 59 -6.25 9.33 -15.14
CA PHE A 59 -6.04 9.66 -13.73
C PHE A 59 -5.91 8.38 -12.90
N LEU A 60 -5.06 8.43 -11.88
CA LEU A 60 -5.08 7.45 -10.81
C LEU A 60 -6.11 7.88 -9.76
N LEU A 61 -7.01 6.97 -9.42
CA LEU A 61 -7.93 7.11 -8.28
C LEU A 61 -7.33 6.44 -7.06
N TYR A 62 -7.22 7.19 -5.97
CA TYR A 62 -6.83 6.68 -4.66
C TYR A 62 -8.08 6.58 -3.79
N PHE A 63 -8.57 5.36 -3.58
CA PHE A 63 -9.72 5.11 -2.71
C PHE A 63 -9.26 4.97 -1.26
N LYS A 64 -9.77 5.85 -0.40
CA LYS A 64 -9.46 5.85 1.03
C LYS A 64 -10.52 5.07 1.82
N SER A 65 -10.11 4.48 2.93
CA SER A 65 -10.98 3.74 3.85
C SER A 65 -12.06 4.61 4.52
N ASP A 66 -11.88 5.93 4.54
CA ASP A 66 -12.88 6.90 5.01
C ASP A 66 -13.88 7.35 3.93
N GLY A 67 -13.83 6.73 2.74
CA GLY A 67 -14.71 7.02 1.61
C GLY A 67 -14.26 8.18 0.72
N ARG A 68 -13.17 8.88 1.06
CA ARG A 68 -12.59 9.89 0.16
C ARG A 68 -11.96 9.24 -1.07
N VAL A 69 -12.01 9.93 -2.21
CA VAL A 69 -11.36 9.51 -3.45
C VAL A 69 -10.49 10.65 -3.96
N TYR A 70 -9.18 10.41 -4.04
CA TYR A 70 -8.28 11.38 -4.66
C TYR A 70 -8.11 11.08 -6.15
N ARG A 71 -8.17 12.11 -6.98
CA ARG A 71 -7.87 12.06 -8.40
C ARG A 71 -6.46 12.62 -8.60
N VAL A 72 -5.53 11.76 -8.97
CA VAL A 72 -4.12 12.10 -9.14
C VAL A 72 -3.80 12.06 -10.63
N SER A 73 -3.46 13.22 -11.19
CA SER A 73 -3.01 13.33 -12.57
C SER A 73 -1.55 12.88 -12.70
N GLU A 74 -1.07 12.66 -13.92
CA GLU A 74 0.35 12.35 -14.15
C GLU A 74 1.29 13.46 -13.64
N ASP A 75 0.86 14.71 -13.78
CA ASP A 75 1.63 15.89 -13.33
C ASP A 75 1.78 15.89 -11.80
N ASP A 76 0.73 15.49 -11.08
CA ASP A 76 0.71 15.42 -9.61
C ASP A 76 1.56 14.28 -9.06
N ILE A 77 1.85 13.23 -9.85
CA ILE A 77 2.77 12.14 -9.46
C ILE A 77 4.14 12.72 -9.11
N GLY A 78 4.57 13.79 -9.78
CA GLY A 78 5.84 14.46 -9.53
C GLY A 78 5.95 15.10 -8.13
N LEU A 79 4.83 15.35 -7.47
CA LEU A 79 4.77 15.97 -6.14
C LEU A 79 4.81 14.93 -5.01
N LYS A 80 4.65 13.65 -5.33
CA LYS A 80 4.53 12.57 -4.34
C LYS A 80 5.87 12.16 -3.75
N MET A 81 5.79 11.73 -2.50
CA MET A 81 6.90 11.08 -1.81
C MET A 81 7.17 9.70 -2.39
N LYS A 82 8.44 9.29 -2.37
CA LYS A 82 8.88 8.02 -2.94
C LYS A 82 8.16 6.83 -2.30
N GLU A 83 8.03 6.84 -0.98
CA GLU A 83 7.40 5.78 -0.19
C GLU A 83 5.91 5.61 -0.57
N GLU A 84 5.22 6.72 -0.81
CA GLU A 84 3.85 6.73 -1.34
C GLU A 84 3.81 6.11 -2.74
N LEU A 85 4.72 6.49 -3.64
CA LEU A 85 4.78 5.93 -5.00
C LEU A 85 5.10 4.42 -5.01
N GLU A 86 5.95 3.95 -4.09
CA GLU A 86 6.25 2.52 -3.93
C GLU A 86 5.00 1.75 -3.50
N TYR A 87 4.21 2.30 -2.58
CA TYR A 87 2.96 1.70 -2.14
C TYR A 87 1.87 1.74 -3.21
N VAL A 88 1.71 2.88 -3.90
CA VAL A 88 0.77 3.04 -5.01
C VAL A 88 1.09 2.06 -6.14
N LEU A 89 2.37 1.90 -6.50
CA LEU A 89 2.78 0.91 -7.50
C LEU A 89 2.51 -0.53 -7.03
N TYR A 90 2.67 -0.81 -5.73
CA TYR A 90 2.34 -2.11 -5.15
C TYR A 90 0.83 -2.45 -5.26
N LEU A 91 -0.04 -1.44 -5.15
CA LEU A 91 -1.49 -1.62 -5.29
C LEU A 91 -1.98 -1.60 -6.74
N LEU A 92 -1.26 -0.92 -7.64
CA LEU A 92 -1.67 -0.76 -9.04
C LEU A 92 -1.62 -2.11 -9.78
N LYS A 93 -2.79 -2.58 -10.24
CA LYS A 93 -2.90 -3.77 -11.06
C LYS A 93 -2.57 -3.47 -12.52
N VAL A 94 -1.42 -3.96 -13.00
CA VAL A 94 -1.03 -3.87 -14.41
C VAL A 94 -1.76 -4.95 -15.22
N LYS A 95 -2.78 -4.54 -15.98
CA LYS A 95 -3.67 -5.45 -16.74
C LYS A 95 -3.67 -5.19 -18.25
N ASN A 96 -3.27 -3.99 -18.67
CA ASN A 96 -3.30 -3.54 -20.05
C ASN A 96 -2.20 -2.50 -20.32
N GLN A 97 -2.11 -2.03 -21.56
CA GLN A 97 -1.06 -1.10 -21.97
C GLN A 97 -1.10 0.24 -21.20
N ARG A 98 -2.29 0.78 -20.91
CA ARG A 98 -2.42 2.06 -20.18
C ARG A 98 -1.97 1.93 -18.73
N THR A 99 -2.40 0.87 -18.03
CA THR A 99 -1.94 0.60 -16.65
C THR A 99 -0.45 0.28 -16.60
N HIS A 100 0.11 -0.34 -17.64
CA HIS A 100 1.55 -0.52 -17.78
C HIS A 100 2.28 0.83 -17.94
N GLN A 101 1.79 1.73 -18.79
CA GLN A 101 2.34 3.08 -18.96
C GLN A 101 2.30 3.88 -17.65
N ALA A 102 1.18 3.85 -16.93
CA ALA A 102 1.07 4.48 -15.63
C ALA A 102 2.09 3.92 -14.62
N ALA A 103 2.30 2.60 -14.61
CA ALA A 103 3.31 1.96 -13.77
C ALA A 103 4.75 2.41 -14.15
N GLU A 104 5.05 2.54 -15.44
CA GLU A 104 6.34 3.06 -15.91
C GLU A 104 6.57 4.52 -15.50
N VAL A 105 5.53 5.36 -15.52
CA VAL A 105 5.62 6.74 -15.00
C VAL A 105 6.00 6.72 -13.52
N LEU A 106 5.31 5.92 -12.70
CA LEU A 106 5.62 5.77 -11.26
C LEU A 106 7.09 5.31 -11.07
N ARG A 107 7.52 4.29 -11.81
CA ARG A 107 8.90 3.76 -11.75
C ARG A 107 9.94 4.80 -12.14
N SER A 108 9.71 5.53 -13.23
CA SER A 108 10.61 6.58 -13.72
C SER A 108 10.79 7.70 -12.69
N ARG A 109 9.71 8.10 -12.01
CA ARG A 109 9.77 9.11 -10.94
C ARG A 109 10.57 8.63 -9.73
N MET A 110 10.32 7.40 -9.28
CA MET A 110 11.10 6.80 -8.19
C MET A 110 12.58 6.63 -8.56
N MET A 111 12.90 6.27 -9.81
CA MET A 111 14.28 6.16 -10.29
C MET A 111 15.01 7.50 -10.25
N LYS A 112 14.37 8.59 -10.71
CA LYS A 112 14.93 9.95 -10.60
C LYS A 112 15.24 10.32 -9.15
N ALA A 113 14.31 10.06 -8.22
CA ALA A 113 14.52 10.29 -6.79
C ALA A 113 15.67 9.43 -6.20
N ARG A 114 15.84 8.19 -6.68
CA ARG A 114 16.93 7.29 -6.27
C ARG A 114 18.30 7.74 -6.75
N ILE A 115 18.42 8.18 -8.00
CA ILE A 115 19.66 8.72 -8.56
C ILE A 115 20.14 9.91 -7.72
N LEU A 116 19.22 10.81 -7.35
CA LEU A 116 19.51 11.96 -6.51
C LEU A 116 19.92 11.59 -5.07
N SER A 117 19.61 10.38 -4.60
CA SER A 117 19.88 9.92 -3.24
C SER A 117 20.96 8.83 -3.12
N GLY A 118 21.55 8.37 -4.24
CA GLY A 118 22.68 7.43 -4.27
C GLY A 118 22.34 5.96 -3.96
N LEU A 119 21.06 5.57 -3.96
CA LEU A 119 20.61 4.19 -3.66
C LEU A 119 20.61 3.30 -4.92
N LYS A 120 21.25 2.13 -4.85
CA LYS A 120 21.59 1.28 -6.02
C LYS A 120 20.63 0.13 -6.36
N SER A 121 19.66 -0.21 -5.53
CA SER A 121 18.62 -1.16 -5.93
C SER A 121 17.33 -0.93 -5.14
N ALA A 122 16.20 -1.34 -5.72
CA ALA A 122 15.00 -1.57 -4.93
C ALA A 122 14.44 -2.93 -5.27
N GLY A 123 14.25 -3.73 -4.23
CA GLY A 123 13.33 -4.84 -4.29
C GLY A 123 11.89 -4.35 -4.44
N SER A 124 10.98 -5.29 -4.65
CA SER A 124 9.54 -5.03 -4.57
C SER A 124 9.18 -4.46 -3.20
N TYR A 125 8.15 -3.60 -3.15
CA TYR A 125 7.62 -3.11 -1.88
C TYR A 125 7.23 -4.29 -0.96
N ILE A 126 7.61 -4.19 0.30
CA ILE A 126 7.28 -5.17 1.34
C ILE A 126 6.27 -4.50 2.28
N PRO A 127 5.01 -4.97 2.33
CA PRO A 127 4.01 -4.47 3.27
C PRO A 127 4.46 -4.60 4.72
N ARG A 128 4.00 -3.69 5.58
CA ARG A 128 4.37 -3.63 6.99
C ARG A 128 3.12 -3.55 7.86
N PHE A 129 3.27 -3.92 9.11
CA PHE A 129 2.24 -3.81 10.14
C PHE A 129 2.90 -3.53 11.50
N ARG A 130 2.10 -3.18 12.52
CA ARG A 130 2.61 -3.01 13.89
C ARG A 130 2.59 -4.35 14.64
N ASP A 131 3.73 -4.71 15.21
CA ASP A 131 3.84 -5.84 16.13
C ASP A 131 3.18 -5.55 17.49
N TYR A 132 3.22 -6.53 18.41
CA TYR A 132 2.70 -6.39 19.77
C TYR A 132 3.40 -5.31 20.61
N ASN A 133 4.60 -4.87 20.23
CA ASN A 133 5.33 -3.77 20.85
C ASN A 133 5.03 -2.41 20.18
N GLY A 134 4.13 -2.38 19.19
CA GLY A 134 3.83 -1.20 18.39
C GLY A 134 4.91 -0.83 17.38
N LYS A 135 5.92 -1.68 17.16
CA LYS A 135 7.01 -1.48 16.20
C LYS A 135 6.54 -1.88 14.80
N LEU A 136 6.92 -1.09 13.79
CA LEU A 136 6.69 -1.46 12.40
C LEU A 136 7.61 -2.61 12.00
N VAL A 137 7.00 -3.71 11.56
CA VAL A 137 7.67 -4.93 11.10
C VAL A 137 7.19 -5.30 9.71
N GLU A 138 8.06 -5.93 8.93
CA GLU A 138 7.75 -6.39 7.58
C GLU A 138 6.89 -7.65 7.60
N MET A 139 5.85 -7.68 6.76
CA MET A 139 5.04 -8.87 6.57
C MET A 139 5.90 -10.00 6.00
N GLN A 140 5.90 -11.14 6.67
CA GLN A 140 6.59 -12.33 6.19
C GLN A 140 5.70 -13.11 5.20
N ARG A 141 6.22 -13.41 4.01
CA ARG A 141 5.50 -14.29 3.06
C ARG A 141 5.36 -15.69 3.65
N ASN A 142 4.31 -16.40 3.25
CA ASN A 142 4.04 -17.78 3.67
C ASN A 142 3.92 -17.97 5.20
N SER A 143 3.56 -16.92 5.93
CA SER A 143 3.41 -16.94 7.39
C SER A 143 1.98 -17.16 7.86
N ALA A 144 0.99 -17.08 6.97
CA ALA A 144 -0.40 -17.34 7.32
C ALA A 144 -0.62 -18.82 7.68
N ARG A 145 -1.48 -19.07 8.68
CA ARG A 145 -1.74 -20.40 9.23
C ARG A 145 -3.23 -20.73 9.15
N LEU A 146 -3.53 -21.96 8.72
CA LEU A 146 -4.89 -22.50 8.85
C LEU A 146 -5.14 -22.97 10.26
N ARG A 147 -6.28 -22.58 10.81
CA ARG A 147 -6.77 -23.02 12.12
C ARG A 147 -8.25 -23.35 12.05
N THR A 148 -8.73 -24.11 13.01
CA THR A 148 -10.16 -24.37 13.19
C THR A 148 -10.54 -23.89 14.58
N ASP A 149 -11.34 -22.85 14.65
CA ASP A 149 -11.85 -22.29 15.90
C ASP A 149 -13.34 -22.54 15.99
N LEU A 150 -13.79 -23.24 17.03
CA LEU A 150 -15.21 -23.59 17.25
C LEU A 150 -15.88 -24.27 16.02
N GLY A 151 -15.13 -25.14 15.32
CA GLY A 151 -15.61 -25.83 14.12
C GLY A 151 -15.60 -25.00 12.84
N ILE A 152 -15.16 -23.74 12.90
CA ILE A 152 -15.04 -22.84 11.75
C ILE A 152 -13.58 -22.79 11.31
N LYS A 153 -13.32 -23.08 10.04
CA LYS A 153 -11.98 -22.90 9.47
C LYS A 153 -11.68 -21.42 9.29
N VAL A 154 -10.51 -21.01 9.76
CA VAL A 154 -10.02 -19.64 9.69
C VAL A 154 -8.58 -19.61 9.18
N LEU A 155 -8.23 -18.50 8.55
CA LEU A 155 -6.86 -18.18 8.17
C LEU A 155 -6.34 -17.08 9.10
N GLU A 156 -5.33 -17.41 9.89
CA GLU A 156 -4.66 -16.52 10.82
C GLU A 156 -3.40 -15.91 10.16
N PHE A 157 -3.19 -14.62 10.30
CA PHE A 157 -2.10 -13.87 9.65
C PHE A 157 -1.65 -12.70 10.54
N ASN A 158 -0.51 -12.06 10.21
CA ASN A 158 0.19 -11.09 11.08
C ASN A 158 0.40 -11.64 12.50
N LEU A 159 1.01 -12.82 12.63
CA LEU A 159 1.13 -13.54 13.91
C LEU A 159 1.89 -12.78 15.00
N GLU A 160 2.70 -11.78 14.62
CA GLU A 160 3.49 -10.96 15.54
C GLU A 160 2.75 -9.70 16.01
N SER A 161 1.51 -9.45 15.57
CA SER A 161 0.72 -8.31 16.09
C SER A 161 0.10 -8.63 17.44
N ASP A 162 -0.20 -7.59 18.22
CA ASP A 162 -0.87 -7.68 19.54
C ASP A 162 -2.13 -8.56 19.51
N LYS A 163 -2.86 -8.50 18.39
CA LYS A 163 -3.94 -9.44 18.05
C LYS A 163 -3.65 -9.99 16.67
N SER A 164 -3.54 -11.31 16.56
CA SER A 164 -3.47 -11.96 15.25
C SER A 164 -4.74 -11.64 14.47
N PHE A 165 -4.57 -11.38 13.17
CA PHE A 165 -5.69 -11.09 12.30
C PHE A 165 -6.25 -12.40 11.74
N ILE A 166 -7.58 -12.48 11.63
CA ILE A 166 -8.28 -13.72 11.29
C ILE A 166 -9.27 -13.45 10.16
N ILE A 167 -9.18 -14.24 9.08
CA ILE A 167 -10.21 -14.33 8.05
C ILE A 167 -10.99 -15.64 8.24
N LYS A 168 -12.30 -15.52 8.46
CA LYS A 168 -13.21 -16.66 8.40
C LYS A 168 -13.36 -17.13 6.95
N LEU A 169 -13.13 -18.43 6.72
CA LEU A 169 -13.20 -19.01 5.39
C LEU A 169 -14.65 -19.27 4.94
N GLY A 170 -14.82 -19.55 3.65
CA GLY A 170 -16.13 -19.72 3.00
C GLY A 170 -16.84 -18.38 2.74
N ASN A 171 -18.15 -18.37 2.95
CA ASN A 171 -19.01 -17.21 2.63
C ASN A 171 -18.68 -15.93 3.42
N ASP A 172 -17.94 -16.05 4.51
CA ASP A 172 -17.56 -14.91 5.35
C ASP A 172 -16.32 -14.17 4.84
N MET A 173 -15.57 -14.72 3.90
CA MET A 173 -14.39 -14.05 3.32
C MET A 173 -14.75 -12.67 2.75
N ARG A 174 -15.93 -12.56 2.12
CA ARG A 174 -16.47 -11.32 1.53
C ARG A 174 -16.78 -10.19 2.52
N LYS A 175 -16.81 -10.48 3.82
CA LYS A 175 -17.08 -9.51 4.89
C LYS A 175 -15.82 -8.81 5.39
N ASN A 176 -14.64 -9.30 5.00
CA ASN A 176 -13.38 -8.70 5.40
C ASN A 176 -13.12 -7.42 4.60
N ASN A 177 -12.46 -6.46 5.24
CA ASN A 177 -12.03 -5.26 4.55
C ASN A 177 -10.89 -5.57 3.57
N ILE A 178 -10.66 -4.64 2.64
CA ILE A 178 -9.68 -4.78 1.56
C ILE A 178 -8.25 -4.96 2.11
N TYR A 179 -7.90 -4.21 3.16
CA TYR A 179 -6.59 -4.31 3.80
C TYR A 179 -6.31 -5.72 4.34
N SER A 180 -7.25 -6.29 5.11
CA SER A 180 -7.15 -7.63 5.69
C SER A 180 -7.04 -8.70 4.62
N LEU A 181 -7.85 -8.62 3.55
CA LEU A 181 -7.74 -9.53 2.41
C LEU A 181 -6.35 -9.45 1.78
N ARG A 182 -5.83 -8.24 1.54
CA ARG A 182 -4.52 -8.03 0.91
C ARG A 182 -3.37 -8.56 1.76
N ALA A 183 -3.38 -8.25 3.06
CA ALA A 183 -2.40 -8.73 4.02
C ALA A 183 -2.40 -10.27 4.07
N ALA A 184 -3.58 -10.89 4.18
CA ALA A 184 -3.71 -12.33 4.17
C ALA A 184 -3.22 -12.95 2.85
N ILE A 185 -3.59 -12.41 1.70
CA ILE A 185 -3.10 -12.87 0.38
C ILE A 185 -1.58 -12.82 0.31
N TYR A 186 -0.96 -11.74 0.79
CA TYR A 186 0.51 -11.60 0.79
C TYR A 186 1.20 -12.68 1.64
N GLN A 187 0.61 -12.99 2.80
CA GLN A 187 1.16 -13.95 3.76
C GLN A 187 0.76 -15.40 3.49
N THR A 188 -0.19 -15.65 2.59
CA THR A 188 -0.63 -17.01 2.23
C THR A 188 0.28 -17.63 1.17
N GLY A 189 0.84 -18.79 1.51
CA GLY A 189 1.65 -19.58 0.59
C GLY A 189 0.86 -20.37 -0.43
N GLU A 190 1.56 -20.95 -1.40
CA GLU A 190 0.98 -21.74 -2.50
C GLU A 190 1.52 -23.18 -2.56
N SER A 191 2.31 -23.56 -1.56
CA SER A 191 2.90 -24.90 -1.41
C SER A 191 1.88 -25.98 -1.10
N ASP A 192 0.77 -25.61 -0.46
CA ASP A 192 -0.32 -26.50 -0.10
C ASP A 192 -1.54 -26.26 -1.03
N PRO A 193 -2.19 -27.32 -1.56
CA PRO A 193 -3.36 -27.16 -2.44
C PRO A 193 -4.55 -26.44 -1.79
N GLU A 194 -4.80 -26.65 -0.50
CA GLU A 194 -5.89 -25.99 0.23
C GLU A 194 -5.58 -24.49 0.37
N LEU A 195 -4.35 -24.12 0.78
CA LEU A 195 -3.91 -22.73 0.84
C LEU A 195 -3.95 -22.03 -0.52
N ARG A 196 -3.59 -22.73 -1.59
CA ARG A 196 -3.64 -22.20 -2.96
C ARG A 196 -5.08 -21.85 -3.36
N GLU A 197 -6.04 -22.72 -3.08
CA GLU A 197 -7.44 -22.46 -3.39
C GLU A 197 -8.01 -21.33 -2.53
N ILE A 198 -7.70 -21.30 -1.23
CA ILE A 198 -8.09 -20.21 -0.33
C ILE A 198 -7.54 -18.88 -0.84
N LYS A 199 -6.26 -18.82 -1.21
CA LYS A 199 -5.62 -17.62 -1.76
C LYS A 199 -6.32 -17.15 -3.03
N LYS A 200 -6.66 -18.06 -3.94
CA LYS A 200 -7.41 -17.75 -5.17
C LYS A 200 -8.78 -17.14 -4.87
N ILE A 201 -9.52 -17.70 -3.90
CA ILE A 201 -10.82 -17.15 -3.49
C ILE A 201 -10.66 -15.76 -2.86
N MET A 202 -9.66 -15.57 -1.99
CA MET A 202 -9.39 -14.25 -1.40
C MET A 202 -9.04 -13.21 -2.48
N ILE A 203 -8.25 -13.58 -3.50
CA ILE A 203 -7.93 -12.71 -4.63
C ILE A 203 -9.22 -12.30 -5.37
N ALA A 204 -10.13 -13.23 -5.61
CA ALA A 204 -11.41 -12.94 -6.27
C ALA A 204 -12.30 -12.01 -5.42
N GLU A 205 -12.37 -12.21 -4.10
CA GLU A 205 -13.11 -11.31 -3.21
C GLU A 205 -12.47 -9.91 -3.13
N LEU A 206 -11.14 -9.83 -3.10
CA LEU A 206 -10.42 -8.56 -3.16
C LEU A 206 -10.74 -7.82 -4.46
N GLU A 207 -10.69 -8.50 -5.60
CA GLU A 207 -11.05 -7.92 -6.91
C GLU A 207 -12.49 -7.46 -6.96
N ARG A 208 -13.42 -8.23 -6.38
CA ARG A 208 -14.83 -7.86 -6.28
C ARG A 208 -15.02 -6.59 -5.45
N ALA A 209 -14.34 -6.48 -4.32
CA ALA A 209 -14.41 -5.32 -3.43
C ALA A 209 -13.84 -4.06 -4.10
N GLU A 210 -12.64 -4.16 -4.69
CA GLU A 210 -12.03 -3.04 -5.41
C GLU A 210 -12.87 -2.59 -6.62
N ARG A 211 -13.40 -3.54 -7.41
CA ARG A 211 -14.27 -3.20 -8.53
C ARG A 211 -15.55 -2.52 -8.08
N LYS A 212 -16.11 -2.91 -6.94
CA LYS A 212 -17.28 -2.25 -6.36
C LYS A 212 -16.99 -0.78 -6.05
N LEU A 213 -15.85 -0.46 -5.44
CA LEU A 213 -15.44 0.93 -5.18
C LEU A 213 -15.43 1.77 -6.45
N LEU A 214 -14.84 1.23 -7.53
CA LEU A 214 -14.79 1.94 -8.81
C LEU A 214 -16.18 2.12 -9.43
N GLN A 215 -17.00 1.08 -9.45
CA GLN A 215 -18.34 1.13 -10.02
C GLN A 215 -19.25 2.11 -9.28
N ASP A 216 -19.18 2.12 -7.94
CA ASP A 216 -19.93 3.06 -7.12
C ASP A 216 -19.46 4.51 -7.39
N TYR A 217 -18.15 4.73 -7.54
CA TYR A 217 -17.61 6.05 -7.89
C TYR A 217 -18.01 6.52 -9.30
N ILE A 218 -17.88 5.67 -10.33
CA ILE A 218 -18.25 6.01 -11.72
C ILE A 218 -19.72 6.43 -11.82
N ARG A 219 -20.62 5.77 -11.07
CA ARG A 219 -22.04 6.15 -11.04
C ARG A 219 -22.28 7.57 -10.53
N THR A 220 -21.38 8.10 -9.72
CA THR A 220 -21.46 9.47 -9.19
C THR A 220 -20.77 10.51 -10.07
N VAL A 221 -19.95 10.09 -11.05
CA VAL A 221 -19.15 11.00 -11.88
C VAL A 221 -19.32 10.67 -13.38
N PRO A 222 -20.15 11.45 -14.12
CA PRO A 222 -20.61 11.08 -15.46
C PRO A 222 -19.53 11.11 -16.58
N ASP A 223 -18.34 11.66 -16.34
CA ASP A 223 -17.28 11.80 -17.35
C ASP A 223 -16.12 10.82 -17.19
N ILE A 224 -16.25 9.84 -16.31
CA ILE A 224 -15.20 8.87 -16.01
C ILE A 224 -15.53 7.52 -16.62
N GLU A 225 -14.53 6.92 -17.27
CA GLU A 225 -14.59 5.59 -17.85
C GLU A 225 -13.56 4.67 -17.21
N GLU A 226 -13.99 3.45 -16.89
CA GLU A 226 -13.11 2.36 -16.50
C GLU A 226 -12.23 1.95 -17.68
N ILE A 227 -10.92 1.87 -17.44
CA ILE A 227 -9.98 1.34 -18.42
C ILE A 227 -9.98 -0.19 -18.31
N LYS A 228 -10.46 -0.85 -19.37
CA LYS A 228 -10.48 -2.32 -19.50
C LYS A 228 -9.14 -2.83 -20.04
#